data_AF-A0A7V4G6N6-F1
#
_entry.id   AF-A0A7V4G6N6-F1
#
_cell.length_a   1.000
_cell.length_b   1.000
_cell.length_c   1.000
_cell.angle_alpha   90.00
_cell.angle_beta   90.00
_cell.angle_gamma   90.00
#
_symmetry.space_group_name_H-M   'P 1'
#
loop_
_entity.id
_entity.type
_entity.pdbx_description
1 polymer ?
#
loop_
_entity_poly.entity_id
_entity_poly.type
_entity_poly.pdbx_seq_one_letter_code
_entity_poly.pdbx_strand_id
1 'polypeptide(L)'
;MRTRYLIALALATLARQAERLPLTPEEKALLARIWEGLNPVNPTHLEETEARRRAWSLVADEVARRIADGWDEYGAPTVAKHPSGGFFAHYQGPNGERIVEASSKREAYRKARKEWIRDLLDP
;
A
#
# COMPACT_ATOMS: atom_id res chain seq x y z
N MET A 1 10.06 4.13 3.76
CA MET A 1 9.32 5.28 3.19
C MET A 1 9.67 5.53 1.71
N ARG A 2 10.95 5.51 1.32
CA ARG A 2 11.42 5.78 -0.08
C ARG A 2 10.95 4.81 -1.17
N THR A 3 10.81 3.51 -0.90
CA THR A 3 10.33 2.53 -1.91
C THR A 3 8.95 2.89 -2.46
N ARG A 4 8.03 3.37 -1.59
CA ARG A 4 6.69 3.81 -1.98
C ARG A 4 6.74 5.02 -2.91
N TYR A 5 7.62 5.97 -2.60
CA TYR A 5 7.84 7.15 -3.43
C TYR A 5 8.33 6.74 -4.84
N LEU A 6 9.21 5.75 -4.95
CA LEU A 6 9.70 5.28 -6.24
C LEU A 6 8.66 4.52 -7.04
N ILE A 7 7.82 3.71 -6.39
CA ILE A 7 6.72 3.05 -7.09
C ILE A 7 5.67 4.08 -7.53
N ALA A 8 5.36 5.06 -6.68
CA ALA A 8 4.47 6.17 -7.03
C ALA A 8 5.04 7.03 -8.17
N LEU A 9 6.34 7.29 -8.15
CA LEU A 9 7.05 7.98 -9.23
C LEU A 9 6.99 7.17 -10.54
N ALA A 10 7.18 5.86 -10.47
CA ALA A 10 7.08 5.00 -11.64
C ALA A 10 5.65 4.94 -12.21
N LEU A 11 4.63 5.06 -11.37
CA LEU A 11 3.23 5.21 -11.78
C LEU A 11 2.92 6.61 -12.35
N ALA A 12 3.58 7.65 -11.83
CA ALA A 12 3.29 9.06 -12.16
C ALA A 12 4.09 9.60 -13.34
N THR A 13 5.18 8.95 -13.74
CA THR A 13 6.17 9.57 -14.62
C THR A 13 6.74 8.62 -15.66
N LEU A 14 6.90 9.14 -16.88
CA LEU A 14 7.79 8.58 -17.88
C LEU A 14 9.25 8.75 -17.41
N ALA A 15 10.08 7.76 -17.73
CA ALA A 15 11.43 7.54 -17.19
C ALA A 15 12.36 8.76 -17.13
N ARG A 16 12.19 9.76 -18.01
CA ARG A 16 13.06 10.95 -18.11
C ARG A 16 13.18 11.79 -16.83
N GLN A 17 12.17 11.79 -15.94
CA GLN A 17 12.28 12.57 -14.70
C GLN A 17 13.13 11.85 -13.63
N ALA A 18 13.19 10.52 -13.61
CA ALA A 18 13.93 9.81 -12.57
C ALA A 18 15.43 9.78 -12.80
N GLU A 19 15.91 9.93 -14.05
CA GLU A 19 17.34 10.08 -14.34
C GLU A 19 17.96 11.31 -13.64
N ARG A 20 17.13 12.30 -13.27
CA ARG A 20 17.57 13.54 -12.60
C ARG A 20 17.55 13.44 -11.08
N LEU A 21 17.05 12.35 -10.51
CA LEU A 21 17.00 12.16 -9.06
C LEU A 21 18.29 11.50 -8.56
N PRO A 22 18.82 11.92 -7.39
CA PRO A 22 19.97 11.26 -6.78
C PRO A 22 19.53 9.92 -6.16
N LEU A 23 19.36 8.91 -7.00
CA LEU A 23 18.93 7.57 -6.62
C LEU A 23 20.11 6.69 -6.22
N THR A 24 19.92 5.89 -5.17
CA THR A 24 20.82 4.80 -4.76
C THR A 24 20.82 3.66 -5.80
N PRO A 25 21.83 2.76 -5.78
CA PRO A 25 21.88 1.62 -6.70
C PRO A 25 20.64 0.72 -6.63
N GLU A 26 20.12 0.46 -5.45
CA GLU A 26 18.92 -0.37 -5.23
C GLU A 26 17.68 0.29 -5.85
N GLU A 27 17.56 1.60 -5.70
CA GLU A 27 16.44 2.38 -6.25
C GLU A 27 16.48 2.43 -7.77
N LYS A 28 17.67 2.55 -8.36
CA LYS A 28 17.87 2.43 -9.81
C LYS A 28 17.49 1.04 -10.31
N ALA A 29 17.88 -0.01 -9.58
CA ALA A 29 17.53 -1.38 -9.94
C ALA A 29 16.00 -1.61 -9.88
N LEU A 30 15.32 -1.04 -8.88
CA LEU A 30 13.86 -1.11 -8.78
C LEU A 30 13.17 -0.44 -9.97
N LEU A 31 13.59 0.78 -10.32
CA LEU A 31 13.02 1.50 -11.47
C LEU A 31 13.32 0.78 -12.80
N ALA A 32 14.52 0.23 -12.96
CA ALA A 32 14.88 -0.55 -14.14
C ALA A 32 13.97 -1.78 -14.33
N ARG A 33 13.63 -2.47 -13.23
CA ARG A 33 12.66 -3.59 -13.26
C ARG A 33 11.26 -3.14 -13.65
N ILE A 34 10.83 -1.96 -13.22
CA ILE A 34 9.51 -1.45 -13.59
C ILE A 34 9.47 -1.07 -15.07
N TRP A 35 10.50 -0.39 -15.56
CA TRP A 35 10.60 0.13 -16.93
C TRP A 35 11.24 -0.84 -17.93
N GLU A 36 11.40 -2.10 -17.57
CA GLU A 36 11.93 -3.11 -18.48
C GLU A 36 11.15 -3.13 -19.81
N GLY A 37 11.83 -2.95 -20.94
CA GLY A 37 11.20 -2.90 -22.26
C GLY A 37 10.36 -1.65 -22.55
N LEU A 38 10.30 -0.66 -21.65
CA LEU A 38 9.63 0.61 -21.91
C LEU A 38 10.55 1.55 -22.69
N ASN A 39 10.12 2.04 -23.85
CA ASN A 39 10.87 3.10 -24.54
C ASN A 39 10.70 4.44 -23.77
N PRO A 40 11.77 5.03 -23.21
CA PRO A 40 11.67 6.22 -22.37
C PRO A 40 11.43 7.51 -23.17
N VAL A 41 11.59 7.45 -24.50
CA VAL A 41 11.46 8.58 -25.40
C VAL A 41 10.07 8.62 -26.03
N ASN A 42 9.60 7.48 -26.53
CA ASN A 42 8.31 7.35 -27.20
C ASN A 42 7.73 5.94 -26.96
N PRO A 43 7.10 5.71 -25.80
CA PRO A 43 6.57 4.39 -25.46
C PRO A 43 5.31 4.06 -26.26
N THR A 44 5.11 2.77 -26.53
CA THR A 44 3.81 2.30 -27.01
C THR A 44 2.82 2.14 -25.86
N HIS A 45 1.52 2.12 -26.16
CA HIS A 45 0.49 1.86 -25.15
C HIS A 45 0.68 0.50 -24.44
N LEU A 46 1.16 -0.52 -25.16
CA LEU A 46 1.44 -1.84 -24.60
C LEU A 46 2.56 -1.76 -23.56
N GLU A 47 3.68 -1.13 -23.92
CA GLU A 47 4.83 -0.95 -23.03
C GLU A 47 4.44 -0.17 -21.75
N GLU A 48 3.65 0.91 -21.89
CA GLU A 48 3.14 1.64 -20.72
C GLU A 48 2.24 0.78 -19.84
N THR A 49 1.38 -0.04 -20.45
CA THR A 49 0.48 -0.94 -19.72
C THR A 49 1.25 -1.99 -18.94
N GLU A 50 2.30 -2.56 -19.54
CA GLU A 50 3.17 -3.52 -18.88
C GLU A 50 3.97 -2.89 -17.74
N ALA A 51 4.54 -1.70 -17.95
CA ALA A 51 5.24 -0.97 -16.89
C ALA A 51 4.29 -0.66 -15.71
N ARG A 52 3.07 -0.19 -15.98
CA ARG A 52 2.04 0.02 -14.95
C ARG A 52 1.69 -1.27 -14.22
N ARG A 53 1.56 -2.39 -14.93
CA ARG A 53 1.29 -3.70 -14.31
C ARG A 53 2.40 -4.11 -13.35
N ARG A 54 3.67 -3.96 -13.75
CA ARG A 54 4.82 -4.28 -12.90
C ARG A 54 4.85 -3.38 -11.66
N ALA A 55 4.63 -2.08 -11.83
CA ALA A 55 4.55 -1.14 -10.73
C ALA A 55 3.43 -1.53 -9.73
N TRP A 56 2.23 -1.86 -10.22
CA TRP A 56 1.12 -2.31 -9.38
C TRP A 56 1.41 -3.63 -8.65
N SER A 57 2.09 -4.59 -9.29
CA SER A 57 2.52 -5.82 -8.64
C SER A 57 3.42 -5.53 -7.44
N LEU A 58 4.38 -4.61 -7.60
CA LEU A 58 5.29 -4.23 -6.52
C LEU A 58 4.57 -3.47 -5.39
N VAL A 59 3.57 -2.63 -5.70
CA VAL A 59 2.70 -2.04 -4.67
C VAL A 59 1.98 -3.15 -3.90
N ALA A 60 1.39 -4.11 -4.61
CA ALA A 60 0.64 -5.19 -3.99
C ALA A 60 1.52 -6.02 -3.05
N ASP A 61 2.74 -6.35 -3.47
CA ASP A 61 3.71 -7.09 -2.65
C ASP A 61 4.10 -6.31 -1.38
N GLU A 62 4.41 -5.01 -1.50
CA GLU A 62 4.76 -4.17 -0.35
C GLU A 62 3.57 -3.97 0.61
N VAL A 63 2.35 -3.84 0.09
CA VAL A 63 1.13 -3.77 0.90
C VAL A 63 0.90 -5.10 1.62
N ALA A 64 1.01 -6.23 0.92
CA ALA A 64 0.83 -7.56 1.50
C ALA A 64 1.86 -7.82 2.61
N ARG A 65 3.13 -7.50 2.37
CA ARG A 65 4.20 -7.60 3.35
C ARG A 65 3.89 -6.80 4.61
N ARG A 66 3.47 -5.54 4.48
CA ARG A 66 3.13 -4.69 5.64
C ARG A 66 1.91 -5.19 6.41
N ILE A 67 0.91 -5.73 5.71
CA ILE A 67 -0.25 -6.32 6.36
C ILE A 67 0.18 -7.55 7.18
N ALA A 68 1.05 -8.39 6.62
CA ALA A 68 1.58 -9.56 7.33
C ALA A 68 2.40 -9.12 8.56
N ASP A 69 3.38 -8.23 8.37
CA ASP A 69 4.21 -7.68 9.47
C ASP A 69 3.32 -7.04 10.56
N GLY A 70 2.31 -6.27 10.14
CA GLY A 70 1.38 -5.61 11.06
C GLY A 70 0.51 -6.60 11.84
N TRP A 71 0.14 -7.74 11.25
CA TRP A 71 -0.56 -8.80 11.99
C TRP A 71 0.35 -9.47 13.01
N ASP A 72 1.62 -9.70 12.67
CA ASP A 72 2.59 -10.30 13.58
C ASP A 72 2.88 -9.35 14.76
N GLU A 73 2.93 -8.04 14.51
CA GLU A 73 3.27 -7.02 15.52
C GLU A 73 2.07 -6.58 16.37
N TYR A 74 0.92 -6.31 15.74
CA TYR A 74 -0.24 -5.67 16.40
C TYR A 74 -1.49 -6.54 16.46
N GLY A 75 -1.48 -7.69 15.78
CA GLY A 75 -2.66 -8.52 15.58
C GLY A 75 -3.65 -7.96 14.55
N ALA A 76 -4.63 -8.79 14.19
CA ALA A 76 -5.68 -8.40 13.25
C ALA A 76 -6.83 -7.67 13.96
N PRO A 77 -7.52 -6.71 13.29
CA PRO A 77 -8.71 -6.09 13.83
C PRO A 77 -9.77 -7.11 14.24
N THR A 78 -10.35 -6.94 15.43
CA THR A 78 -11.37 -7.82 16.01
C THR A 78 -12.70 -7.07 16.18
N VAL A 79 -13.81 -7.81 16.27
CA VAL A 79 -15.16 -7.24 16.40
C VAL A 79 -15.96 -7.97 17.47
N ALA A 80 -16.63 -7.21 18.32
CA ALA A 80 -17.58 -7.69 19.31
C ALA A 80 -18.94 -6.99 19.16
N LYS A 81 -19.99 -7.64 19.69
CA LYS A 81 -21.33 -7.07 19.77
C LYS A 81 -21.44 -6.27 21.06
N HIS A 82 -21.97 -5.05 20.99
CA HIS A 82 -22.17 -4.26 22.20
C HIS A 82 -23.44 -4.72 22.95
N PRO A 83 -23.46 -4.74 24.30
CA PRO A 83 -24.63 -5.16 25.07
C PRO A 83 -25.89 -4.32 24.80
N SER A 84 -25.74 -3.01 24.56
CA SER A 84 -26.85 -2.11 24.23
C SER A 84 -27.33 -2.21 22.76
N GLY A 85 -26.72 -3.08 21.96
CA GLY A 85 -26.98 -3.20 20.52
C GLY A 85 -25.88 -2.59 19.66
N GLY A 86 -25.81 -3.00 18.39
CA GLY A 86 -24.71 -2.65 17.49
C GLY A 86 -23.43 -3.47 17.71
N PHE A 87 -22.36 -3.06 17.03
CA PHE A 87 -21.06 -3.72 17.05
C PHE A 87 -19.96 -2.70 17.18
N PHE A 88 -18.91 -3.05 17.91
CA PHE A 88 -17.67 -2.29 17.93
C PHE A 88 -16.53 -3.18 17.44
N ALA A 89 -15.62 -2.57 16.70
CA ALA A 89 -14.38 -3.18 16.26
C ALA A 89 -13.22 -2.49 16.93
N HIS A 90 -12.23 -3.26 17.34
CA HIS A 90 -11.03 -2.78 18.00
C HIS A 90 -9.81 -3.23 17.19
N TYR A 91 -8.81 -2.37 17.12
CA TYR A 91 -7.48 -2.74 16.65
C TYR A 91 -6.39 -1.91 17.35
N GLN A 92 -5.19 -2.51 17.40
CA GLN A 92 -3.95 -1.81 17.70
C GLN A 92 -3.17 -1.60 16.40
N GLY A 93 -2.46 -0.49 16.30
CA GLY A 93 -1.59 -0.18 15.16
C GLY A 93 -0.47 0.78 15.54
N PRO A 94 0.34 1.21 14.56
CA PRO A 94 1.49 2.09 14.80
C PRO A 94 1.08 3.46 15.40
N ASN A 95 -0.15 3.90 15.14
CA ASN A 95 -0.73 5.14 15.65
C ASN A 95 -1.50 4.98 16.96
N GLY A 96 -1.39 3.81 17.61
CA GLY A 96 -2.08 3.48 18.85
C GLY A 96 -3.32 2.63 18.66
N GLU A 97 -4.13 2.56 19.71
CA GLU A 97 -5.38 1.81 19.75
C GLU A 97 -6.54 2.62 19.16
N ARG A 98 -7.41 1.96 18.38
CA ARG A 98 -8.68 2.56 17.94
C ARG A 98 -9.85 1.62 18.11
N ILE A 99 -11.00 2.24 18.35
CA ILE A 99 -12.31 1.59 18.39
C ILE A 99 -13.20 2.26 17.35
N VAL A 100 -13.90 1.46 16.56
CA VAL A 100 -14.91 1.94 15.61
C VAL A 100 -16.24 1.24 15.84
N GLU A 101 -17.32 2.02 15.86
CA GLU A 101 -18.67 1.50 16.04
C GLU A 101 -19.44 1.40 14.72
N ALA A 102 -20.34 0.43 14.66
CA ALA A 102 -21.20 0.23 13.51
C ALA A 102 -22.51 -0.49 13.86
N SER A 103 -23.48 -0.32 12.96
CA SER A 103 -24.79 -0.96 13.05
C SER A 103 -24.74 -2.48 12.84
N SER A 104 -23.72 -2.98 12.12
CA SER A 104 -23.56 -4.39 11.79
C SER A 104 -22.12 -4.88 11.95
N LYS A 105 -21.97 -6.18 12.25
CA LYS A 105 -20.66 -6.86 12.37
C LYS A 105 -19.79 -6.65 11.14
N ARG A 106 -20.39 -6.73 9.94
CA ARG A 106 -19.68 -6.59 8.66
C ARG A 106 -19.17 -5.17 8.45
N GLU A 107 -19.98 -4.18 8.80
CA GLU A 107 -19.60 -2.77 8.70
C GLU A 107 -18.48 -2.44 9.69
N ALA A 108 -18.57 -2.93 10.94
CA ALA A 108 -17.53 -2.77 11.96
C ALA A 108 -16.18 -3.32 11.48
N TYR A 109 -16.16 -4.56 10.98
CA TYR A 109 -14.95 -5.16 10.39
C TYR A 109 -14.41 -4.35 9.21
N ARG A 110 -15.28 -3.89 8.31
CA ARG A 110 -14.86 -3.15 7.12
C ARG A 110 -14.20 -1.82 7.48
N LYS A 111 -14.78 -1.08 8.42
CA LYS A 111 -14.22 0.20 8.91
C LYS A 111 -12.86 -0.04 9.57
N ALA A 112 -12.81 -0.93 10.55
CA ALA A 112 -11.59 -1.22 11.29
C ALA A 112 -10.44 -1.69 10.39
N ARG A 113 -10.69 -2.64 9.47
CA ARG A 113 -9.66 -3.11 8.53
C ARG A 113 -9.17 -2.01 7.60
N LYS A 114 -10.05 -1.13 7.12
CA LYS A 114 -9.65 -0.02 6.24
C LYS A 114 -8.79 0.99 6.98
N GLU A 115 -9.15 1.34 8.20
CA GLU A 115 -8.37 2.30 8.99
C GLU A 115 -7.05 1.71 9.45
N TRP A 116 -7.06 0.46 9.93
CA TRP A 116 -5.84 -0.26 10.32
C TRP A 116 -4.85 -0.39 9.15
N ILE A 117 -5.32 -0.77 7.96
CA ILE A 117 -4.46 -0.80 6.76
C ILE A 117 -3.92 0.60 6.45
N ARG A 118 -4.72 1.66 6.61
CA ARG A 118 -4.22 3.04 6.41
C ARG A 118 -3.14 3.41 7.41
N ASP A 119 -3.33 3.09 8.68
CA ASP A 119 -2.33 3.35 9.73
C ASP A 119 -1.01 2.59 9.43
N LEU A 120 -1.06 1.36 8.94
CA LEU A 120 0.16 0.64 8.49
C LEU A 120 0.78 1.22 7.21
N LEU A 121 -0.08 1.74 6.33
CA LEU A 121 0.34 2.28 5.05
C LEU A 121 0.82 3.73 5.14
N ASP A 122 0.54 4.43 6.22
CA ASP A 122 1.02 5.79 6.50
C ASP A 122 1.17 6.00 8.01
N PRO A 123 2.17 5.32 8.62
CA PRO A 123 2.42 5.39 10.06
C PRO A 123 3.07 6.71 10.46
#